data_AF-A0A2I0HEN3-F1
#
_entry.id   AF-A0A2I0HEN3-F1
#
_cell.length_a   1.000
_cell.length_b   1.000
_cell.length_c   1.000
_cell.angle_alpha   90.00
_cell.angle_beta   90.00
_cell.angle_gamma   90.00
#
_symmetry.space_group_name_H-M   'P 1'
#
loop_
_entity.id
_entity.type
_entity.pdbx_description
1 polymer ?
#
loop_
_entity_poly.entity_id
_entity_poly.type
_entity_poly.pdbx_seq_one_letter_code
_entity_poly.pdbx_strand_id
1 'polypeptide(L)'
;IVSFQNLSTVNVTECGRLAYLFPASLAESLLKLEKLTIGASSQLEVVVADDEVDKASDDWKLVFPQLEDLTLEELKELKSFHSGRRISQFPLLKKLTVEGVGDLVELLASDFGSFSVPSEK
;
A
#
# COMPACT_ATOMS: atom_id res chain seq x y z
N ILE A 1 2.17 -21.65 -2.78
CA ILE A 1 1.83 -20.29 -2.30
C ILE A 1 2.84 -19.94 -1.22
N VAL A 2 3.58 -18.84 -1.39
CA VAL A 2 4.48 -18.30 -0.37
C VAL A 2 3.63 -17.46 0.60
N SER A 3 3.88 -17.56 1.89
CA SER A 3 3.09 -16.85 2.91
C SER A 3 3.98 -16.34 4.03
N PHE A 4 3.74 -15.09 4.46
CA PHE A 4 4.53 -14.42 5.48
C PHE A 4 3.69 -14.02 6.70
N GLN A 5 3.15 -15.02 7.39
CA GLN A 5 2.20 -14.85 8.52
C GLN A 5 2.76 -14.15 9.76
N ASN A 6 4.09 -14.00 9.86
CA ASN A 6 4.77 -13.38 11.00
C ASN A 6 5.59 -12.14 10.62
N LEU A 7 5.49 -11.69 9.37
CA LEU A 7 6.23 -10.52 8.91
C LEU A 7 5.56 -9.27 9.49
N SER A 8 6.28 -8.57 10.37
CA SER A 8 5.80 -7.36 11.03
C SER A 8 6.33 -6.07 10.42
N THR A 9 7.51 -6.12 9.81
CA THR A 9 8.15 -4.93 9.23
C THR A 9 8.68 -5.22 7.85
N VAL A 10 8.38 -4.33 6.91
CA VAL A 10 8.97 -4.31 5.56
C VAL A 10 9.60 -2.95 5.32
N ASN A 11 10.87 -2.96 4.93
CA ASN A 11 11.61 -1.77 4.53
C ASN A 11 12.21 -1.98 3.13
N VAL A 12 11.87 -1.11 2.20
CA VAL A 12 12.26 -1.20 0.79
C VAL A 12 12.86 0.15 0.41
N THR A 13 14.16 0.18 0.20
CA THR A 13 14.89 1.42 -0.11
C THR A 13 15.77 1.21 -1.33
N GLU A 14 15.84 2.20 -2.21
CA GLU A 14 16.75 2.22 -3.39
C GLU A 14 16.52 1.05 -4.37
N CYS A 15 15.28 0.56 -4.46
CA CYS A 15 14.90 -0.53 -5.36
C CYS A 15 14.46 -0.02 -6.73
N GLY A 16 15.41 0.54 -7.49
CA GLY A 16 15.12 1.27 -8.75
C GLY A 16 14.56 0.46 -9.93
N ARG A 17 14.40 -0.86 -9.80
CA ARG A 17 13.79 -1.73 -10.85
C ARG A 17 12.48 -2.38 -10.41
N LEU A 18 12.04 -2.11 -9.19
CA LEU A 18 10.87 -2.76 -8.62
C LEU A 18 9.61 -2.06 -9.11
N ALA A 19 8.83 -2.72 -9.97
CA ALA A 19 7.58 -2.17 -10.51
C ALA A 19 6.41 -2.28 -9.51
N TYR A 20 6.40 -3.35 -8.71
CA TYR A 20 5.45 -3.59 -7.62
C TYR A 20 6.12 -4.31 -6.45
N LEU A 21 5.62 -4.13 -5.22
CA LEU A 21 6.22 -4.72 -4.03
C LEU A 21 5.64 -6.10 -3.70
N PHE A 22 4.32 -6.22 -3.66
CA PHE A 22 3.64 -7.48 -3.33
C PHE A 22 2.72 -7.93 -4.46
N PRO A 23 2.74 -9.21 -4.83
CA PRO A 23 1.56 -9.83 -5.45
C PRO A 23 0.38 -9.80 -4.48
N ALA A 24 -0.86 -9.66 -4.97
CA ALA A 24 -2.06 -9.59 -4.15
C ALA A 24 -2.22 -10.84 -3.27
N SER A 25 -1.97 -12.04 -3.82
CA SER A 25 -1.99 -13.30 -3.07
C SER A 25 -1.05 -13.31 -1.85
N LEU A 26 0.08 -12.60 -1.94
CA LEU A 26 1.03 -12.48 -0.83
C LEU A 26 0.57 -11.44 0.18
N ALA A 27 0.08 -10.29 -0.31
CA ALA A 27 -0.41 -9.19 0.51
C ALA A 27 -1.56 -9.63 1.43
N GLU A 28 -2.45 -10.51 0.95
CA GLU A 28 -3.53 -11.13 1.74
C GLU A 28 -3.01 -11.90 2.97
N SER A 29 -1.75 -12.38 2.94
CA SER A 29 -1.15 -13.12 4.04
C SER A 29 -0.40 -12.25 5.06
N LEU A 30 -0.27 -10.94 4.81
CA LEU A 30 0.48 -9.99 5.64
C LEU A 30 -0.34 -9.47 6.83
N LEU A 31 -1.02 -10.38 7.54
CA LEU A 31 -1.96 -10.04 8.61
C LEU A 31 -1.31 -9.46 9.87
N LYS A 32 0.01 -9.58 10.01
CA LYS A 32 0.79 -9.05 11.15
C LYS A 32 1.70 -7.88 10.77
N LEU A 33 1.59 -7.36 9.55
CA LEU A 33 2.43 -6.25 9.12
C LEU A 33 2.04 -4.99 9.92
N GLU A 34 2.97 -4.52 10.74
CA GLU A 34 2.85 -3.34 11.60
C GLU A 34 3.50 -2.11 10.96
N LYS A 35 4.57 -2.31 10.17
CA LYS A 35 5.32 -1.22 9.54
C LYS A 35 5.68 -1.50 8.10
N LEU A 36 5.40 -0.52 7.23
CA LEU A 36 5.80 -0.51 5.83
C LEU A 36 6.52 0.81 5.50
N THR A 37 7.78 0.70 5.10
CA THR A 37 8.58 1.83 4.64
C THR A 37 9.07 1.57 3.22
N ILE A 38 8.80 2.52 2.32
CA ILE A 38 9.19 2.47 0.92
C ILE A 38 9.86 3.80 0.57
N GLY A 39 11.12 3.73 0.11
CA GLY A 39 11.96 4.90 -0.16
C GLY A 39 12.73 4.77 -1.47
N ALA A 40 12.93 5.90 -2.15
CA ALA A 40 13.89 6.04 -3.27
C ALA A 40 13.77 4.95 -4.36
N SER A 41 12.54 4.53 -4.66
CA SER A 41 12.27 3.44 -5.62
C SER A 41 11.64 4.01 -6.89
N SER A 42 12.49 4.32 -7.86
CA SER A 42 12.15 5.14 -9.03
C SER A 42 11.25 4.49 -10.08
N GLN A 43 10.97 3.18 -10.00
CA GLN A 43 10.12 2.47 -10.95
C GLN A 43 8.87 1.87 -10.28
N LEU A 44 8.66 2.14 -8.99
CA LEU A 44 7.52 1.57 -8.27
C LEU A 44 6.24 2.31 -8.68
N GLU A 45 5.38 1.63 -9.43
CA GLU A 45 4.11 2.20 -9.90
C GLU A 45 2.96 1.88 -8.96
N VAL A 46 2.96 0.67 -8.39
CA VAL A 46 1.94 0.19 -7.43
C VAL A 46 2.58 -0.55 -6.28
N VAL A 47 2.04 -0.47 -5.06
CA VAL A 47 2.55 -1.26 -3.93
C VAL A 47 2.14 -2.71 -4.06
N VAL A 48 0.87 -2.96 -4.43
CA VAL A 48 0.29 -4.30 -4.59
C VAL A 48 -0.21 -4.49 -6.02
N ALA A 49 0.30 -5.52 -6.68
CA ALA A 49 -0.11 -5.90 -8.03
C ALA A 49 -1.06 -7.10 -8.00
N ASP A 50 -2.12 -7.04 -8.80
CA ASP A 50 -2.98 -8.18 -9.07
C ASP A 50 -2.20 -9.31 -9.75
N ASP A 51 -2.24 -10.49 -9.15
CA ASP A 51 -1.66 -11.72 -9.67
C ASP A 51 -2.70 -12.83 -9.90
N GLU A 52 -3.97 -12.57 -9.62
CA GLU A 52 -5.08 -13.51 -9.84
C GLU A 52 -6.11 -12.94 -10.82
N VAL A 53 -6.38 -13.68 -11.89
CA VAL A 53 -7.29 -13.29 -12.99
C VAL A 53 -8.77 -13.29 -12.56
N ASP A 54 -9.13 -14.04 -11.52
CA ASP A 54 -10.52 -14.33 -11.13
C ASP A 54 -11.05 -13.52 -9.93
N LYS A 55 -10.21 -12.71 -9.28
CA LYS A 55 -10.62 -11.85 -8.13
C LYS A 55 -11.02 -10.42 -8.54
N ALA A 56 -11.40 -10.23 -9.80
CA ALA A 56 -11.83 -8.96 -10.37
C ALA A 56 -13.31 -8.61 -10.04
N SER A 57 -13.77 -8.93 -8.83
CA SER A 57 -15.03 -8.37 -8.33
C SER A 57 -14.73 -7.00 -7.70
N ASP A 58 -15.49 -5.97 -8.10
CA ASP A 58 -15.37 -4.59 -7.60
C ASP A 58 -15.51 -4.45 -6.06
N ASP A 59 -15.92 -5.51 -5.36
CA ASP A 59 -16.15 -5.53 -3.91
C ASP A 59 -14.98 -6.08 -3.07
N TRP A 60 -13.88 -6.54 -3.69
CA TRP A 60 -12.73 -7.07 -2.93
C TRP A 60 -11.93 -5.96 -2.26
N LYS A 61 -11.67 -6.10 -0.95
CA LYS A 61 -10.93 -5.13 -0.14
C LYS A 61 -9.61 -5.73 0.31
N LEU A 62 -8.51 -5.02 0.06
CA LEU A 62 -7.22 -5.36 0.65
C LEU A 62 -7.12 -4.68 2.02
N VAL A 63 -6.91 -5.48 3.06
CA VAL A 63 -6.86 -4.99 4.44
C VAL A 63 -5.52 -5.37 5.05
N PHE A 64 -4.81 -4.39 5.60
CA PHE A 64 -3.66 -4.63 6.47
C PHE A 64 -4.08 -4.35 7.91
N PRO A 65 -4.54 -5.37 8.66
CA PRO A 65 -5.27 -5.16 9.90
C PRO A 65 -4.39 -4.67 11.06
N GLN A 66 -3.06 -4.81 10.96
CA GLN A 66 -2.10 -4.42 12.00
C GLN A 66 -1.21 -3.25 11.60
N LEU A 67 -1.37 -2.68 10.40
CA LEU A 67 -0.44 -1.66 9.91
C LEU A 67 -0.62 -0.35 10.70
N GLU A 68 0.42 0.05 11.42
CA GLU A 68 0.43 1.25 12.25
C GLU A 68 1.27 2.39 11.66
N ASP A 69 2.35 2.07 10.94
CA ASP A 69 3.31 3.03 10.35
C ASP A 69 3.49 2.77 8.86
N LEU A 70 2.99 3.70 8.03
CA LEU A 70 3.19 3.72 6.59
C LEU A 70 4.03 4.93 6.19
N THR A 71 5.18 4.66 5.57
CA THR A 71 6.11 5.69 5.08
C THR A 71 6.38 5.49 3.59
N LEU A 72 6.12 6.53 2.79
CA LEU A 72 6.30 6.58 1.34
C LEU A 72 7.16 7.80 0.99
N GLU A 73 8.40 7.57 0.55
CA GLU A 73 9.40 8.63 0.34
C GLU A 73 10.06 8.53 -1.05
N GLU A 74 10.13 9.66 -1.77
CA GLU A 74 10.82 9.77 -3.06
C GLU A 74 10.33 8.74 -4.11
N LEU A 75 9.01 8.58 -4.22
CA LEU A 75 8.34 7.63 -5.12
C LEU A 75 7.67 8.37 -6.28
N LYS A 76 8.46 8.80 -7.26
CA LYS A 76 8.00 9.66 -8.36
C LYS A 76 7.00 9.00 -9.32
N GLU A 77 7.11 7.69 -9.49
CA GLU A 77 6.26 6.91 -10.43
C GLU A 77 5.08 6.23 -9.73
N LEU A 78 4.93 6.38 -8.40
CA LEU A 78 3.87 5.72 -7.66
C LEU A 78 2.52 6.39 -7.97
N LYS A 79 1.59 5.60 -8.52
CA LYS A 79 0.25 6.06 -8.94
C LYS A 79 -0.84 5.63 -7.97
N SER A 80 -0.74 4.41 -7.44
CA SER A 80 -1.71 3.87 -6.49
C SER A 80 -1.08 2.85 -5.55
N PHE A 81 -1.76 2.52 -4.46
CA PHE A 81 -1.37 1.46 -3.55
C PHE A 81 -1.69 0.08 -4.13
N HIS A 82 -2.78 -0.04 -4.89
CA HIS A 82 -3.21 -1.28 -5.54
C HIS A 82 -3.49 -1.08 -7.04
N SER A 83 -3.13 -2.05 -7.88
CA SER A 83 -3.38 -2.02 -9.34
C SER A 83 -4.84 -2.15 -9.79
N GLY A 84 -5.81 -2.17 -8.86
CA GLY A 84 -7.23 -2.38 -9.14
C GLY A 84 -8.08 -1.30 -8.49
N ARG A 85 -9.39 -1.23 -8.82
CA ARG A 85 -10.36 -0.35 -8.13
C ARG A 85 -10.70 -0.89 -6.74
N ARG A 86 -9.68 -1.09 -5.91
CA ARG A 86 -9.82 -1.69 -4.59
C ARG A 86 -9.43 -0.67 -3.54
N ILE A 87 -10.30 -0.48 -2.57
CA ILE A 87 -10.01 0.39 -1.44
C ILE A 87 -9.08 -0.36 -0.50
N SER A 88 -7.89 0.18 -0.30
CA SER A 88 -6.95 -0.31 0.70
C SER A 88 -7.37 0.18 2.09
N GLN A 89 -7.46 -0.73 3.08
CA GLN A 89 -7.88 -0.38 4.43
C GLN A 89 -6.76 -0.63 5.45
N PHE A 90 -6.50 0.39 6.27
CA PHE A 90 -5.49 0.40 7.32
C PHE A 90 -6.13 0.79 8.67
N PRO A 91 -6.94 -0.09 9.28
CA PRO A 91 -7.79 0.27 10.43
C PRO A 91 -7.01 0.72 11.67
N LEU A 92 -5.73 0.35 11.78
CA LEU A 92 -4.87 0.71 12.92
C LEU A 92 -3.78 1.74 12.56
N LEU A 93 -3.88 2.40 11.38
CA LEU A 93 -2.86 3.33 10.93
C LEU A 93 -2.79 4.54 11.87
N LYS A 94 -1.65 4.70 12.55
CA LYS A 94 -1.38 5.82 13.48
C LYS A 94 -0.48 6.86 12.84
N LYS A 95 0.38 6.43 11.91
CA LYS A 95 1.35 7.30 11.24
C LYS A 95 1.33 7.05 9.74
N LEU A 96 1.13 8.14 9.00
CA LEU A 96 1.29 8.21 7.56
C LEU A 96 2.30 9.32 7.24
N THR A 97 3.40 8.95 6.59
CA THR A 97 4.40 9.88 6.08
C THR A 97 4.47 9.73 4.56
N VAL A 98 4.26 10.85 3.85
CA VAL A 98 4.35 10.90 2.39
C VAL A 98 5.18 12.11 1.99
N GLU A 99 6.33 11.86 1.36
CA GLU A 99 7.28 12.90 0.93
C GLU A 99 7.83 12.57 -0.46
N GLY A 100 7.96 13.57 -1.34
CA GLY A 100 8.56 13.36 -2.67
C GLY A 100 7.81 12.37 -3.58
N VAL A 101 6.51 12.15 -3.35
CA VAL A 101 5.64 11.30 -4.19
C VAL A 101 5.05 12.13 -5.34
N GLY A 102 5.05 11.55 -6.54
CA GLY A 102 4.66 12.23 -7.78
C GLY A 102 3.22 12.73 -7.80
N ASP A 103 2.25 11.80 -7.83
CA ASP A 103 0.81 12.11 -7.89
C ASP A 103 0.06 11.68 -6.62
N LEU A 104 0.26 12.48 -5.57
CA LEU A 104 -0.41 12.31 -4.27
C LEU A 104 -1.95 12.37 -4.36
N VAL A 105 -2.50 13.12 -5.32
CA VAL A 105 -3.96 13.30 -5.45
C VAL A 105 -4.59 12.04 -6.00
N GLU A 106 -3.99 11.43 -7.03
CA GLU A 106 -4.43 10.16 -7.59
C GLU A 106 -4.34 9.03 -6.55
N LEU A 107 -3.26 8.99 -5.77
CA LEU A 107 -3.07 8.01 -4.71
C LEU A 107 -4.13 8.15 -3.60
N LEU A 108 -4.44 9.38 -3.17
CA LEU A 108 -5.48 9.63 -2.16
C LEU A 108 -6.90 9.36 -2.68
N ALA A 109 -7.19 9.74 -3.93
CA ALA A 109 -8.48 9.51 -4.55
C ALA A 109 -8.77 8.02 -4.77
N SER A 110 -7.74 7.25 -5.13
CA SER A 110 -7.86 5.82 -5.43
C SER A 110 -7.93 4.96 -4.18
N ASP A 111 -7.10 5.26 -3.17
CA ASP A 111 -6.91 4.37 -2.02
C ASP A 111 -7.51 4.88 -0.71
N PHE A 112 -7.75 6.19 -0.59
CA PHE A 112 -8.13 6.83 0.68
C PHE A 112 -9.42 7.66 0.59
N GLY A 113 -10.29 7.38 -0.40
CA GLY A 113 -11.49 8.15 -0.77
C GLY A 113 -12.54 8.48 0.31
N SER A 114 -12.26 8.27 1.59
CA SER A 114 -12.95 8.97 2.69
C SER A 114 -12.03 9.19 3.90
N PHE A 115 -11.07 10.12 3.82
CA PHE A 115 -10.62 10.79 5.05
C PHE A 115 -11.75 11.73 5.49
N SER A 116 -12.66 11.24 6.35
CA SER A 116 -13.42 12.18 7.16
C SER A 116 -12.44 12.81 8.13
N VAL A 117 -12.11 14.09 7.93
CA VAL A 117 -11.38 14.89 8.91
C VAL A 117 -12.14 14.75 10.23
N PRO A 118 -11.56 14.18 11.31
CA PRO A 118 -12.23 14.14 12.58
C PRO A 118 -12.49 15.59 12.97
N SER A 119 -13.77 15.97 13.09
CA SER A 119 -14.14 17.30 13.55
C SER A 119 -13.47 17.49 14.91
N GLU A 120 -12.57 18.47 14.99
CA GLU A 120 -12.07 18.96 16.28
C GLU A 120 -13.28 19.37 17.11
N LYS A 121 -13.39 18.81 18.31
CA LYS A 121 -14.34 19.23 19.33
C LYS A 121 -13.59 19.96 20.43
#